data_AF-A0A819Y2T7-F1
#
_entry.id   AF-A0A819Y2T7-F1
#
_cell.length_a   1.000
_cell.length_b   1.000
_cell.length_c   1.000
_cell.angle_alpha   90.00
_cell.angle_beta   90.00
_cell.angle_gamma   90.00
#
_symmetry.space_group_name_H-M   'P 1'
#
loop_
_entity.id
_entity.type
_entity.pdbx_description
1 polymer ?
#
loop_
_entity_poly.entity_id
_entity_poly.type
_entity_poly.pdbx_seq_one_letter_code
_entity_poly.pdbx_strand_id
1 'polypeptide(L)'
;MYVDRLRIRQPGDAQFALGPHVDGGGIERWEDPEYRSCYTPIFEGRWEENDFFDATHRVHAHMSLYNAAGCCTAFLSWQGWLSLSTVNPGEGGLLVNPLLKFSTPYWLLRPFFTRNKTDGDWEIDTSSVWQGAVPGRGQEMNDSLHSELQLSTSMISIPTVHPGDMVFWHCDTIHAVDAVHRGQSDSSVFYIPATPLCQINVDYLVQQRDSFQRGIPPPDFPGGEGELRHVGRATPEDINTLEGRRAMGFEPFEIKSYMTPGEKEIVSKANTTLNL
;
A
#
# COMPACT_ATOMS: atom_id res chain seq x y z
N MET A 1 5.74 -3.64 -12.57
CA MET A 1 5.78 -2.24 -12.08
C MET A 1 4.35 -1.80 -11.83
N TYR A 2 4.13 -1.02 -10.78
CA TYR A 2 2.88 -0.30 -10.54
C TYR A 2 3.16 1.20 -10.74
N VAL A 3 2.39 1.83 -11.62
CA VAL A 3 2.49 3.25 -11.96
C VAL A 3 1.53 4.02 -11.07
N ASP A 4 2.07 4.96 -10.30
CA ASP A 4 1.32 5.81 -9.39
C ASP A 4 1.58 7.29 -9.71
N ARG A 5 0.92 8.17 -8.95
CA ARG A 5 0.96 9.61 -9.09
C ARG A 5 2.26 10.19 -8.51
N LEU A 6 2.38 11.50 -8.66
CA LEU A 6 3.28 12.34 -7.88
C LEU A 6 2.48 13.20 -6.91
N ARG A 7 3.12 13.67 -5.85
CA ARG A 7 2.57 14.69 -4.97
C ARG A 7 3.50 15.90 -4.97
N ILE A 8 2.94 17.09 -5.10
CA ILE A 8 3.62 18.37 -4.85
C ILE A 8 2.79 19.09 -3.80
N ARG A 9 3.28 19.15 -2.57
CA ARG A 9 2.57 19.80 -1.46
C ARG A 9 3.23 21.13 -1.12
N GLN A 10 2.46 22.20 -1.13
CA GLN A 10 2.98 23.55 -0.89
C GLN A 10 3.04 23.89 0.62
N PRO A 11 3.92 24.83 1.02
CA PRO A 11 3.91 25.40 2.37
C PRO A 11 2.52 25.86 2.83
N GLY A 12 2.16 25.55 4.07
CA GLY A 12 0.88 25.92 4.68
C GLY A 12 -0.31 25.04 4.30
N ASP A 13 -0.15 24.09 3.37
CA ASP A 13 -1.24 23.19 2.99
C ASP A 13 -1.71 22.32 4.17
N ALA A 14 -3.01 22.39 4.45
CA ALA A 14 -3.72 21.61 5.45
C ALA A 14 -4.90 20.81 4.87
N GLN A 15 -5.10 20.81 3.55
CA GLN A 15 -6.18 20.08 2.88
C GLN A 15 -5.82 18.61 2.66
N PHE A 16 -4.54 18.32 2.42
CA PHE A 16 -4.00 16.96 2.29
C PHE A 16 -3.54 16.39 3.64
N ALA A 17 -4.44 16.34 4.62
CA ALA A 17 -4.20 15.71 5.92
C ALA A 17 -4.90 14.35 5.96
N LEU A 18 -4.20 13.31 5.51
CA LEU A 18 -4.68 11.93 5.66
C LEU A 18 -4.24 11.42 7.03
N GLY A 19 -5.22 11.08 7.87
CA GLY A 19 -4.97 10.57 9.23
C GLY A 19 -4.30 9.20 9.23
N PRO A 20 -3.96 8.65 10.41
CA PRO A 20 -3.38 7.32 10.53
C PRO A 20 -4.24 6.24 9.88
N HIS A 21 -3.66 5.45 8.98
CA HIS A 21 -4.35 4.39 8.25
C HIS A 21 -3.38 3.31 7.76
N VAL A 22 -3.93 2.22 7.25
CA VAL A 22 -3.22 1.15 6.52
C VAL A 22 -3.96 0.90 5.20
N ASP A 23 -3.23 0.94 4.08
CA ASP A 23 -3.79 0.65 2.75
C ASP A 23 -3.80 -0.87 2.45
N GLY A 24 -3.99 -1.23 1.17
CA GLY A 24 -4.00 -2.62 0.72
C GLY A 24 -5.26 -3.36 1.17
N GLY A 25 -6.40 -2.66 1.19
CA GLY A 25 -7.69 -3.17 1.70
C GLY A 25 -7.98 -2.69 3.11
N GLY A 26 -9.20 -2.98 3.57
CA GLY A 26 -9.67 -2.71 4.93
C GLY A 26 -10.28 -3.98 5.47
N ILE A 27 -11.60 -4.13 5.30
CA ILE A 27 -12.38 -5.27 5.79
C ILE A 27 -11.96 -6.61 5.17
N GLU A 28 -11.32 -6.57 3.99
CA GLU A 28 -10.83 -7.73 3.25
C GLU A 28 -9.88 -8.60 4.09
N ARG A 29 -9.17 -8.02 5.07
CA ARG A 29 -8.29 -8.77 6.00
C ARG A 29 -9.04 -9.77 6.88
N TRP A 30 -10.34 -9.58 7.07
CA TRP A 30 -11.21 -10.52 7.78
C TRP A 30 -12.08 -11.32 6.82
N GLU A 31 -12.50 -10.73 5.70
CA GLU A 31 -13.45 -11.35 4.77
C GLU A 31 -12.78 -12.33 3.80
N ASP A 32 -11.70 -11.92 3.14
CA ASP A 32 -11.00 -12.72 2.15
C ASP A 32 -10.26 -13.90 2.81
N PRO A 33 -10.48 -15.16 2.39
CA PRO A 33 -9.85 -16.31 3.02
C PRO A 33 -8.32 -16.31 2.95
N GLU A 34 -7.74 -15.92 1.82
CA GLU A 34 -6.29 -15.86 1.67
C GLU A 34 -5.72 -14.70 2.49
N TYR A 35 -6.35 -13.53 2.44
CA TYR A 35 -5.87 -12.39 3.22
C TYR A 35 -5.97 -12.64 4.72
N ARG A 36 -7.08 -13.21 5.19
CA ARG A 36 -7.25 -13.63 6.59
C ARG A 36 -6.20 -14.66 7.01
N SER A 37 -5.83 -15.57 6.10
CA SER A 37 -4.84 -16.61 6.38
C SER A 37 -3.44 -16.04 6.62
N CYS A 38 -3.13 -14.85 6.09
CA CYS A 38 -1.89 -14.11 6.40
C CYS A 38 -1.73 -13.78 7.90
N TYR A 39 -2.83 -13.79 8.65
CA TYR A 39 -2.88 -13.42 10.06
C TYR A 39 -3.34 -14.57 10.96
N THR A 40 -3.27 -15.82 10.47
CA THR A 40 -3.69 -17.01 11.23
C THR A 40 -3.09 -17.08 12.63
N PRO A 41 -1.76 -16.89 12.82
CA PRO A 41 -1.18 -16.88 14.17
C PRO A 41 -1.81 -15.83 15.11
N ILE A 42 -2.16 -14.64 14.59
CA ILE A 42 -2.80 -13.58 15.37
C ILE A 42 -4.20 -14.03 15.84
N PHE A 43 -5.03 -14.53 14.92
CA PHE A 43 -6.40 -14.94 15.25
C PHE A 43 -6.46 -16.18 16.16
N GLU A 44 -5.42 -17.01 16.17
CA GLU A 44 -5.29 -18.15 17.07
C GLU A 44 -4.62 -17.79 18.42
N GLY A 45 -4.40 -16.51 18.69
CA GLY A 45 -3.85 -16.02 19.96
C GLY A 45 -2.34 -16.18 20.12
N ARG A 46 -1.63 -16.50 19.03
CA ARG A 46 -0.15 -16.62 18.96
C ARG A 46 0.44 -15.49 18.12
N TRP A 47 0.00 -14.27 18.37
CA TRP A 47 0.36 -13.10 17.56
C TRP A 47 1.88 -12.85 17.52
N GLU A 48 2.63 -13.28 18.54
CA GLU A 48 4.08 -13.16 18.61
C GLU A 48 4.80 -14.01 17.53
N GLU A 49 4.14 -15.06 17.05
CA GLU A 49 4.61 -16.01 16.04
C GLU A 49 4.27 -15.55 14.61
N ASN A 50 3.48 -14.48 14.44
CA ASN A 50 3.10 -14.02 13.10
C ASN A 50 4.31 -13.47 12.34
N ASP A 51 4.63 -14.10 11.21
CA ASP A 51 5.64 -13.60 10.28
C ASP A 51 4.99 -12.65 9.26
N PHE A 52 5.22 -11.34 9.42
CA PHE A 52 4.69 -10.33 8.51
C PHE A 52 5.32 -10.36 7.12
N PHE A 53 6.44 -11.06 6.95
CA PHE A 53 7.14 -11.19 5.67
C PHE A 53 6.78 -12.49 4.94
N ASP A 54 5.97 -13.36 5.54
CA ASP A 54 5.42 -14.53 4.85
C ASP A 54 4.38 -14.09 3.81
N ALA A 55 4.75 -14.21 2.55
CA ALA A 55 3.89 -13.87 1.42
C ALA A 55 3.05 -15.04 0.90
N THR A 56 3.10 -16.24 1.52
CA THR A 56 2.46 -17.46 1.03
C THR A 56 0.99 -17.25 0.65
N HIS A 57 0.22 -16.64 1.54
CA HIS A 57 -1.19 -16.31 1.28
C HIS A 57 -1.37 -14.92 0.64
N ARG A 58 -0.46 -13.98 0.94
CA ARG A 58 -0.60 -12.58 0.53
C ARG A 58 -0.56 -12.40 -0.99
N VAL A 59 0.18 -13.26 -1.71
CA VAL A 59 0.20 -13.26 -3.18
C VAL A 59 -1.09 -13.75 -3.84
N HIS A 60 -2.00 -14.34 -3.07
CA HIS A 60 -3.31 -14.83 -3.49
C HIS A 60 -4.47 -14.00 -2.91
N ALA A 61 -4.19 -13.08 -1.99
CA ALA A 61 -5.19 -12.27 -1.31
C ALA A 61 -5.91 -11.31 -2.26
N HIS A 62 -7.24 -11.26 -2.13
CA HIS A 62 -8.05 -10.27 -2.84
C HIS A 62 -8.26 -9.03 -1.96
N MET A 63 -7.42 -8.02 -2.18
CA MET A 63 -7.33 -6.81 -1.34
C MET A 63 -8.39 -5.74 -1.68
N SER A 64 -9.20 -5.94 -2.72
CA SER A 64 -10.25 -5.03 -3.18
C SER A 64 -11.49 -5.83 -3.60
N LEU A 65 -12.31 -6.23 -2.62
CA LEU A 65 -13.52 -7.05 -2.87
C LEU A 65 -14.69 -6.21 -3.37
N TYR A 66 -14.71 -4.92 -3.04
CA TYR A 66 -15.85 -4.03 -3.26
C TYR A 66 -15.73 -3.14 -4.51
N ASN A 67 -14.62 -3.26 -5.25
CA ASN A 67 -14.33 -2.48 -6.46
C ASN A 67 -14.63 -0.98 -6.31
N ALA A 68 -14.25 -0.42 -5.16
CA ALA A 68 -14.48 0.98 -4.86
C ALA A 68 -13.41 1.87 -5.54
N ALA A 69 -13.83 3.08 -5.91
CA ALA A 69 -12.94 4.03 -6.58
C ALA A 69 -11.76 4.42 -5.67
N GLY A 70 -10.54 4.31 -6.20
CA GLY A 70 -9.31 4.66 -5.48
C GLY A 70 -8.75 3.56 -4.59
N CYS A 71 -9.32 2.35 -4.61
CA CYS A 71 -8.70 1.17 -3.99
C CYS A 71 -7.58 0.63 -4.87
N CYS A 72 -6.46 0.25 -4.24
CA CYS A 72 -5.38 -0.47 -4.91
C CYS A 72 -5.81 -1.92 -5.14
N THR A 73 -5.73 -2.38 -6.39
CA THR A 73 -6.03 -3.77 -6.77
C THR A 73 -4.78 -4.62 -6.93
N ALA A 74 -3.60 -4.01 -6.84
CA ALA A 74 -2.31 -4.69 -6.86
C ALA A 74 -1.80 -5.04 -5.45
N PHE A 75 -1.04 -6.13 -5.34
CA PHE A 75 -0.26 -6.44 -4.14
C PHE A 75 1.05 -5.64 -4.13
N LEU A 76 1.12 -4.64 -3.24
CA LEU A 76 2.32 -3.89 -2.93
C LEU A 76 2.93 -4.48 -1.65
N SER A 77 4.11 -5.09 -1.69
CA SER A 77 4.74 -5.63 -0.47
C SER A 77 5.29 -4.52 0.42
N TRP A 78 5.80 -3.47 -0.23
CA TRP A 78 6.18 -2.22 0.40
C TRP A 78 5.56 -1.08 -0.36
N GLN A 79 4.95 -0.16 0.36
CA GLN A 79 4.74 1.17 -0.18
C GLN A 79 6.05 1.93 -0.17
N GLY A 80 6.18 2.92 -1.05
CA GLY A 80 7.38 3.73 -1.09
C GLY A 80 7.28 4.91 -2.01
N TRP A 81 8.22 5.83 -1.85
CA TRP A 81 8.35 6.99 -2.72
C TRP A 81 9.79 7.48 -2.81
N LEU A 82 10.07 8.16 -3.91
CA LEU A 82 11.30 8.88 -4.21
C LEU A 82 11.11 10.37 -3.87
N SER A 83 12.00 10.95 -3.07
CA SER A 83 11.97 12.37 -2.78
C SER A 83 12.43 13.20 -3.98
N LEU A 84 11.69 14.27 -4.27
CA LEU A 84 12.05 15.28 -5.27
C LEU A 84 12.45 16.62 -4.64
N SER A 85 12.18 16.80 -3.36
CA SER A 85 12.57 17.98 -2.59
C SER A 85 13.24 17.58 -1.27
N THR A 86 13.85 18.55 -0.58
CA THR A 86 14.30 18.35 0.80
C THR A 86 13.11 18.58 1.72
N VAL A 87 12.83 17.62 2.61
CA VAL A 87 11.69 17.69 3.55
C VAL A 87 12.16 17.30 4.93
N ASN A 88 12.06 18.21 5.90
CA ASN A 88 12.33 17.94 7.31
C ASN A 88 11.07 17.43 8.05
N PRO A 89 11.22 16.83 9.24
CA PRO A 89 10.09 16.51 10.11
C PRO A 89 9.15 17.70 10.33
N GLY A 90 7.85 17.51 10.13
CA GLY A 90 6.82 18.56 10.29
C GLY A 90 6.61 19.43 9.04
N GLU A 91 7.36 19.20 7.96
CA GLU A 91 7.24 19.93 6.69
C GLU A 91 6.34 19.22 5.68
N GLY A 92 5.25 18.61 6.14
CA GLY A 92 4.28 17.97 5.24
C GLY A 92 4.67 16.56 4.82
N GLY A 93 5.58 15.92 5.57
CA GLY A 93 6.18 14.62 5.29
C GLY A 93 5.36 13.43 5.78
N LEU A 94 5.96 12.24 5.68
CA LEU A 94 5.39 10.97 6.13
C LEU A 94 5.54 10.82 7.66
N LEU A 95 4.49 10.28 8.29
CA LEU A 95 4.50 9.76 9.64
C LEU A 95 4.29 8.25 9.57
N VAL A 96 4.97 7.49 10.43
CA VAL A 96 4.79 6.03 10.55
C VAL A 96 4.62 5.64 12.01
N ASN A 97 3.86 4.58 12.27
CA ASN A 97 3.93 3.83 13.52
C ASN A 97 4.97 2.71 13.34
N PRO A 98 6.15 2.79 13.97
CA PRO A 98 7.24 1.83 13.73
C PRO A 98 7.07 0.55 14.55
N LEU A 99 5.86 0.24 15.06
CA LEU A 99 5.59 -0.87 15.96
C LEU A 99 4.80 -1.99 15.28
N LEU A 100 5.10 -2.30 14.02
CA LEU A 100 4.38 -3.28 13.18
C LEU A 100 3.94 -4.54 13.95
N LYS A 101 4.87 -5.17 14.69
CA LYS A 101 4.61 -6.39 15.47
C LYS A 101 3.59 -6.24 16.60
N PHE A 102 3.40 -5.03 17.12
CA PHE A 102 2.47 -4.73 18.21
C PHE A 102 1.19 -4.07 17.71
N SER A 103 1.30 -3.13 16.76
CA SER A 103 0.16 -2.39 16.23
C SER A 103 -0.75 -3.30 15.41
N THR A 104 -0.19 -4.17 14.57
CA THR A 104 -0.98 -4.98 13.64
C THR A 104 -1.89 -5.99 14.33
N PRO A 105 -1.40 -6.80 15.27
CA PRO A 105 -2.28 -7.66 16.06
C PRO A 105 -3.34 -6.87 16.82
N TYR A 106 -2.98 -5.70 17.39
CA TYR A 106 -3.91 -4.88 18.13
C TYR A 106 -5.12 -4.49 17.28
N TRP A 107 -4.91 -3.87 16.12
CA TRP A 107 -6.04 -3.40 15.31
C TRP A 107 -6.77 -4.53 14.57
N LEU A 108 -6.10 -5.66 14.27
CA LEU A 108 -6.77 -6.85 13.74
C LEU A 108 -7.72 -7.51 14.74
N LEU A 109 -7.34 -7.50 16.02
CA LEU A 109 -8.14 -8.08 17.09
C LEU A 109 -9.17 -7.10 17.66
N ARG A 110 -8.96 -5.78 17.49
CA ARG A 110 -9.80 -4.73 18.06
C ARG A 110 -11.31 -4.86 17.77
N PRO A 111 -11.78 -5.34 16.60
CA PRO A 111 -13.20 -5.60 16.37
C PRO A 111 -13.84 -6.64 17.30
N PHE A 112 -13.05 -7.54 17.90
CA PHE A 112 -13.54 -8.62 18.76
C PHE A 112 -13.52 -8.28 20.25
N PHE A 113 -12.95 -7.13 20.63
CA PHE A 113 -12.78 -6.74 22.02
C PHE A 113 -13.25 -5.32 22.25
N THR A 114 -13.98 -5.09 23.34
CA THR A 114 -14.37 -3.75 23.81
C THR A 114 -13.95 -3.56 25.26
N ARG A 115 -13.98 -2.31 25.73
CA ARG A 115 -13.67 -1.95 27.11
C ARG A 115 -14.95 -1.92 27.93
N ASN A 116 -14.97 -2.68 29.02
CA ASN A 116 -16.06 -2.64 29.99
C ASN A 116 -16.17 -1.23 30.57
N LYS A 117 -17.38 -0.66 30.59
CA LYS A 117 -17.61 0.72 31.01
C LYS A 117 -17.44 0.96 32.51
N THR A 118 -17.37 -0.10 33.32
CA THR A 118 -17.33 -0.04 34.79
C THR A 118 -15.91 -0.05 35.32
N ASP A 119 -15.12 -1.03 34.90
CA ASP A 119 -13.75 -1.26 35.39
C ASP A 119 -12.67 -1.02 34.32
N GLY A 120 -13.04 -0.94 33.04
CA GLY A 120 -12.11 -0.76 31.94
C GLY A 120 -11.43 -2.05 31.49
N ASP A 121 -11.85 -3.22 31.95
CA ASP A 121 -11.30 -4.49 31.50
C ASP A 121 -11.75 -4.83 30.07
N TRP A 122 -10.98 -5.68 29.38
CA TRP A 122 -11.34 -6.15 28.05
C TRP A 122 -12.42 -7.23 28.12
N GLU A 123 -13.47 -7.08 27.33
CA GLU A 123 -14.52 -8.08 27.13
C GLU A 123 -14.75 -8.33 25.63
N ILE A 124 -15.33 -9.49 25.28
CA ILE A 124 -15.65 -9.82 23.89
C ILE A 124 -16.72 -8.86 23.37
N ASP A 125 -16.42 -8.18 22.27
CA ASP A 125 -17.40 -7.38 21.56
C ASP A 125 -18.28 -8.30 20.69
N THR A 126 -19.60 -8.18 20.86
CA THR A 126 -20.60 -8.95 20.10
C THR A 126 -21.39 -8.07 19.12
N SER A 127 -20.97 -6.83 18.94
CA SER A 127 -21.53 -5.90 17.97
C SER A 127 -20.99 -6.15 16.56
N SER A 128 -21.50 -5.39 15.59
CA SER A 128 -21.05 -5.42 14.19
C SER A 128 -20.12 -4.25 13.84
N VAL A 129 -19.38 -3.71 14.83
CA VAL A 129 -18.48 -2.56 14.66
C VAL A 129 -17.08 -3.04 14.28
N TRP A 130 -16.66 -2.77 13.05
CA TRP A 130 -15.36 -3.18 12.52
C TRP A 130 -14.23 -2.16 12.69
N GLN A 131 -14.38 -1.24 13.64
CA GLN A 131 -13.29 -0.39 14.16
C GLN A 131 -12.47 0.28 13.04
N GLY A 132 -13.13 0.98 12.11
CA GLY A 132 -12.46 1.71 11.02
C GLY A 132 -12.28 0.93 9.72
N ALA A 133 -12.60 -0.37 9.69
CA ALA A 133 -12.68 -1.15 8.46
C ALA A 133 -14.05 -0.94 7.79
N VAL A 134 -14.11 -0.03 6.82
CA VAL A 134 -15.32 0.23 6.02
C VAL A 134 -15.15 -0.43 4.64
N PRO A 135 -16.13 -1.22 4.16
CA PRO A 135 -16.08 -1.79 2.80
C PRO A 135 -15.75 -0.75 1.73
N GLY A 136 -14.77 -1.08 0.87
CA GLY A 136 -14.30 -0.17 -0.18
C GLY A 136 -13.42 0.98 0.29
N ARG A 137 -12.85 0.89 1.50
CA ARG A 137 -11.86 1.84 2.04
C ARG A 137 -10.68 1.09 2.65
N GLY A 138 -9.55 1.77 2.77
CA GLY A 138 -8.45 1.32 3.62
C GLY A 138 -8.85 1.28 5.10
N GLN A 139 -8.00 0.68 5.93
CA GLN A 139 -8.21 0.62 7.37
C GLN A 139 -7.90 1.97 8.02
N GLU A 140 -8.90 2.64 8.59
CA GLU A 140 -8.72 3.89 9.33
C GLU A 140 -8.32 3.63 10.80
N MET A 141 -7.39 4.44 11.32
CA MET A 141 -7.00 4.47 12.72
C MET A 141 -7.19 5.87 13.31
N ASN A 142 -7.80 5.95 14.49
CA ASN A 142 -7.95 7.19 15.24
C ASN A 142 -8.07 6.88 16.75
N ASP A 143 -7.85 7.88 17.58
CA ASP A 143 -7.82 7.72 19.05
C ASP A 143 -9.19 7.34 19.66
N SER A 144 -10.29 7.54 18.92
CA SER A 144 -11.63 7.14 19.40
C SER A 144 -11.88 5.64 19.23
N LEU A 145 -11.39 5.05 18.15
CA LEU A 145 -11.52 3.62 17.87
C LEU A 145 -10.36 2.82 18.46
N HIS A 146 -9.16 3.41 18.51
CA HIS A 146 -7.90 2.74 18.79
C HIS A 146 -7.05 3.46 19.85
N SER A 147 -7.65 3.83 20.99
CA SER A 147 -6.99 4.61 22.05
C SER A 147 -5.63 4.07 22.50
N GLU A 148 -5.46 2.75 22.54
CA GLU A 148 -4.27 2.06 23.02
C GLU A 148 -3.10 2.14 22.04
N LEU A 149 -3.35 2.50 20.77
CA LEU A 149 -2.28 2.83 19.84
C LEU A 149 -1.56 4.13 20.24
N GLN A 150 -2.22 5.00 21.01
CA GLN A 150 -1.68 6.30 21.42
C GLN A 150 -1.07 7.06 20.24
N LEU A 151 -1.86 7.27 19.17
CA LEU A 151 -1.34 7.72 17.87
C LEU A 151 -0.62 9.07 17.95
N SER A 152 -1.01 9.93 18.91
CA SER A 152 -0.33 11.20 19.18
C SER A 152 1.13 11.06 19.62
N THR A 153 1.54 9.93 20.19
CA THR A 153 2.91 9.68 20.67
C THR A 153 3.60 8.53 19.94
N SER A 154 2.86 7.60 19.36
CA SER A 154 3.41 6.43 18.66
C SER A 154 3.67 6.67 17.17
N MET A 155 3.02 7.67 16.57
CA MET A 155 3.33 8.11 15.21
C MET A 155 4.55 9.03 15.23
N ILE A 156 5.60 8.65 14.49
CA ILE A 156 6.82 9.44 14.37
C ILE A 156 7.01 9.93 12.94
N SER A 157 7.58 11.11 12.79
CA SER A 157 7.98 11.60 11.48
C SER A 157 9.21 10.85 11.01
N ILE A 158 9.29 10.59 9.71
CA ILE A 158 10.52 10.09 9.10
C ILE A 158 11.66 11.12 9.26
N PRO A 159 12.93 10.70 9.18
CA PRO A 159 14.06 11.63 9.15
C PRO A 159 13.96 12.62 7.98
N THR A 160 14.78 13.68 8.03
CA THR A 160 14.97 14.57 6.87
C THR A 160 15.36 13.74 5.64
N VAL A 161 14.67 14.00 4.53
CA VAL A 161 14.97 13.42 3.22
C VAL A 161 15.44 14.50 2.25
N HIS A 162 16.23 14.10 1.26
CA HIS A 162 16.76 14.94 0.18
C HIS A 162 16.36 14.39 -1.19
N PRO A 163 16.38 15.20 -2.25
CA PRO A 163 16.12 14.73 -3.61
C PRO A 163 17.00 13.51 -3.95
N GLY A 164 16.37 12.42 -4.36
CA GLY A 164 17.05 11.14 -4.63
C GLY A 164 16.91 10.08 -3.52
N ASP A 165 16.53 10.47 -2.30
CA ASP A 165 16.28 9.51 -1.23
C ASP A 165 14.99 8.73 -1.47
N MET A 166 15.00 7.44 -1.13
CA MET A 166 13.86 6.54 -1.20
C MET A 166 13.42 6.12 0.20
N VAL A 167 12.13 6.21 0.49
CA VAL A 167 11.54 5.76 1.76
C VAL A 167 10.57 4.63 1.48
N PHE A 168 10.67 3.54 2.24
CA PHE A 168 9.79 2.38 2.15
C PHE A 168 9.19 2.04 3.51
N TRP A 169 7.94 1.58 3.53
CA TRP A 169 7.29 1.01 4.71
C TRP A 169 6.48 -0.22 4.33
N HIS A 170 6.40 -1.16 5.27
CA HIS A 170 5.70 -2.42 5.07
C HIS A 170 4.21 -2.16 4.81
N CYS A 171 3.58 -2.99 3.97
CA CYS A 171 2.18 -2.81 3.56
C CYS A 171 1.15 -2.84 4.70
N ASP A 172 1.52 -3.36 5.88
CA ASP A 172 0.67 -3.32 7.09
C ASP A 172 1.05 -2.22 8.09
N THR A 173 2.05 -1.40 7.78
CA THR A 173 2.48 -0.32 8.67
C THR A 173 1.45 0.81 8.69
N ILE A 174 0.99 1.19 9.88
CA ILE A 174 0.17 2.39 10.06
C ILE A 174 1.00 3.61 9.68
N HIS A 175 0.46 4.43 8.80
CA HIS A 175 1.13 5.64 8.35
C HIS A 175 0.13 6.78 8.18
N ALA A 176 0.65 8.01 8.16
CA ALA A 176 -0.13 9.24 8.00
C ALA A 176 0.73 10.29 7.32
N VAL A 177 0.15 11.44 7.02
CA VAL A 177 0.89 12.61 6.56
C VAL A 177 0.72 13.74 7.58
N ASP A 178 1.76 14.54 7.79
CA ASP A 178 1.68 15.75 8.61
C ASP A 178 0.40 16.54 8.30
N ALA A 179 -0.37 16.87 9.33
CA ALA A 179 -1.64 17.58 9.15
C ALA A 179 -1.47 18.96 8.50
N VAL A 180 -0.33 19.62 8.74
CA VAL A 180 0.01 20.93 8.16
C VAL A 180 1.46 20.91 7.70
N HIS A 181 1.72 21.41 6.49
CA HIS A 181 3.08 21.63 6.01
C HIS A 181 3.66 22.92 6.62
N ARG A 182 4.58 22.82 7.60
CA ARG A 182 5.18 23.99 8.28
C ARG A 182 6.52 24.47 7.69
N GLY A 183 7.03 23.80 6.66
CA GLY A 183 8.25 24.20 5.95
C GLY A 183 8.07 25.42 5.04
N GLN A 184 9.15 25.78 4.34
CA GLN A 184 9.23 26.97 3.47
C GLN A 184 9.34 26.66 1.97
N SER A 185 9.60 25.41 1.61
CA SER A 185 9.63 24.89 0.23
C SER A 185 8.58 23.80 0.05
N ASP A 186 8.38 23.31 -1.17
CA ASP A 186 7.46 22.22 -1.45
C ASP A 186 7.94 20.87 -0.88
N SER A 187 6.98 20.01 -0.53
CA SER A 187 7.18 18.59 -0.22
C SER A 187 6.71 17.75 -1.41
N SER A 188 7.68 17.35 -2.25
CA SER A 188 7.43 16.73 -3.55
C SER A 188 8.01 15.31 -3.62
N VAL A 189 7.19 14.37 -4.08
CA VAL A 189 7.56 12.95 -4.16
C VAL A 189 6.96 12.26 -5.39
N PHE A 190 7.63 11.22 -5.89
CA PHE A 190 7.06 10.21 -6.78
C PHE A 190 6.71 8.94 -6.00
N TYR A 191 5.47 8.45 -6.09
CA TYR A 191 5.09 7.18 -5.48
C TYR A 191 5.62 6.00 -6.32
N ILE A 192 6.47 5.18 -5.72
CA ILE A 192 7.13 4.03 -6.37
C ILE A 192 7.18 2.87 -5.36
N PRO A 193 6.16 2.00 -5.34
CA PRO A 193 6.12 0.86 -4.42
C PRO A 193 6.99 -0.31 -4.89
N ALA A 194 7.19 -1.29 -4.00
CA ALA A 194 7.73 -2.59 -4.36
C ALA A 194 6.60 -3.57 -4.72
N THR A 195 6.55 -3.98 -5.99
CA THR A 195 5.53 -4.90 -6.52
C THR A 195 6.16 -6.19 -7.01
N PRO A 196 6.05 -7.32 -6.27
CA PRO A 196 6.62 -8.58 -6.71
C PRO A 196 5.85 -9.14 -7.92
N LEU A 197 6.50 -10.03 -8.69
CA LEU A 197 5.82 -10.78 -9.74
C LEU A 197 4.96 -11.88 -9.10
N CYS A 198 3.65 -11.69 -9.10
CA CYS A 198 2.64 -12.65 -8.65
C CYS A 198 1.38 -12.50 -9.52
N GLN A 199 0.44 -13.46 -9.43
CA GLN A 199 -0.69 -13.52 -10.35
C GLN A 199 -1.52 -12.23 -10.33
N ILE A 200 -1.90 -11.73 -9.15
CA ILE A 200 -2.66 -10.48 -8.99
C ILE A 200 -1.96 -9.28 -9.65
N ASN A 201 -0.63 -9.20 -9.53
CA ASN A 201 0.15 -8.12 -10.13
C ASN A 201 0.34 -8.27 -11.64
N VAL A 202 0.37 -9.50 -12.16
CA VAL A 202 0.38 -9.77 -13.61
C VAL A 202 -0.94 -9.34 -14.23
N ASP A 203 -2.06 -9.68 -13.60
CA ASP A 203 -3.40 -9.33 -14.08
C ASP A 203 -3.61 -7.80 -14.10
N TYR A 204 -3.08 -7.11 -13.08
CA TYR A 204 -3.02 -5.64 -13.07
C TYR A 204 -2.12 -5.08 -14.18
N LEU A 205 -0.94 -5.66 -14.37
CA LEU A 205 0.05 -5.20 -15.35
C LEU A 205 -0.49 -5.21 -16.78
N VAL A 206 -1.35 -6.18 -17.14
CA VAL A 206 -2.02 -6.22 -18.46
C VAL A 206 -2.80 -4.92 -18.70
N GLN A 207 -3.61 -4.51 -17.73
CA GLN A 207 -4.48 -3.34 -17.83
C GLN A 207 -3.70 -2.03 -17.77
N GLN A 208 -2.69 -1.96 -16.89
CA GLN A 208 -1.80 -0.81 -16.83
C GLN A 208 -1.00 -0.62 -18.11
N ARG A 209 -0.52 -1.71 -18.73
CA ARG A 209 0.22 -1.67 -19.99
C ARG A 209 -0.63 -1.03 -21.10
N ASP A 210 -1.90 -1.45 -21.24
CA ASP A 210 -2.84 -0.83 -22.18
C ASP A 210 -3.05 0.67 -21.87
N SER A 211 -3.27 1.00 -20.59
CA SER A 211 -3.48 2.37 -20.13
C SER A 211 -2.28 3.26 -20.46
N PHE A 212 -1.06 2.78 -20.25
CA PHE A 212 0.18 3.49 -20.58
C PHE A 212 0.33 3.72 -22.09
N GLN A 213 0.05 2.72 -22.94
CA GLN A 213 0.10 2.89 -24.39
C GLN A 213 -0.89 3.97 -24.87
N ARG A 214 -2.08 3.97 -24.28
CA ARG A 214 -3.12 4.95 -24.57
C ARG A 214 -2.89 6.30 -23.89
N GLY A 215 -2.05 6.37 -22.87
CA GLY A 215 -1.82 7.56 -22.03
C GLY A 215 -3.03 7.99 -21.20
N ILE A 216 -3.89 7.04 -20.84
CA ILE A 216 -5.00 7.28 -19.91
C ILE A 216 -4.58 6.84 -18.50
N PRO A 217 -5.30 7.28 -17.44
CA PRO A 217 -4.99 6.86 -16.08
C PRO A 217 -5.06 5.32 -15.93
N PRO A 218 -4.14 4.70 -15.16
CA PRO A 218 -4.23 3.28 -14.81
C PRO A 218 -5.54 2.94 -14.07
N PRO A 219 -5.97 1.66 -14.06
CA PRO A 219 -7.32 1.27 -13.65
C PRO A 219 -7.70 1.58 -12.20
N ASP A 220 -6.72 1.70 -11.29
CA ASP A 220 -6.98 2.03 -9.87
C ASP A 220 -7.22 3.52 -9.61
N PHE A 221 -6.96 4.37 -10.60
CA PHE A 221 -7.13 5.82 -10.48
C PHE A 221 -8.43 6.28 -11.13
N PRO A 222 -8.97 7.45 -10.72
CA PRO A 222 -10.10 8.05 -11.41
C PRO A 222 -9.81 8.15 -12.91
N GLY A 223 -10.71 7.59 -13.73
CA GLY A 223 -10.56 7.57 -15.19
C GLY A 223 -10.66 8.95 -15.83
N GLY A 224 -10.56 8.98 -17.16
CA GLY A 224 -10.60 10.21 -17.96
C GLY A 224 -9.57 10.19 -19.08
N GLU A 225 -9.32 11.34 -19.70
CA GLU A 225 -8.31 11.44 -20.76
C GLU A 225 -6.88 11.40 -20.23
N GLY A 226 -6.66 11.70 -18.94
CA GLY A 226 -5.33 11.70 -18.32
C GLY A 226 -4.33 12.51 -19.13
N GLU A 227 -3.24 11.84 -19.52
CA GLU A 227 -2.12 12.43 -20.24
C GLU A 227 -2.20 12.23 -21.77
N LEU A 228 -3.32 11.71 -22.29
CA LEU A 228 -3.48 11.29 -23.69
C LEU A 228 -3.05 12.37 -24.70
N ARG A 229 -3.33 13.64 -24.39
CA ARG A 229 -3.05 14.79 -25.27
C ARG A 229 -1.81 15.60 -24.86
N HIS A 230 -1.05 15.16 -23.86
CA HIS A 230 0.12 15.91 -23.38
C HIS A 230 1.28 15.78 -24.36
N VAL A 231 1.92 16.91 -24.65
CA VAL A 231 3.15 16.95 -25.45
C VAL A 231 4.30 16.45 -24.59
N GLY A 232 5.13 15.55 -25.14
CA GLY A 232 6.28 15.00 -24.42
C GLY A 232 5.93 13.92 -23.39
N ARG A 233 4.71 13.38 -23.43
CA ARG A 233 4.34 12.18 -22.66
C ARG A 233 5.25 11.02 -23.04
N ALA A 234 5.74 10.28 -22.04
CA ALA A 234 6.51 9.06 -22.28
C ALA A 234 5.66 8.01 -23.03
N THR A 235 6.34 7.21 -23.85
CA THR A 235 5.78 6.09 -24.61
C THR A 235 6.61 4.82 -24.40
N PRO A 236 6.17 3.64 -24.88
CA PRO A 236 6.96 2.41 -24.77
C PRO A 236 8.36 2.51 -25.41
N GLU A 237 8.55 3.41 -26.37
CA GLU A 237 9.83 3.68 -27.04
C GLU A 237 10.83 4.40 -26.10
N ASP A 238 10.37 5.12 -25.08
CA ASP A 238 11.24 5.80 -24.12
C ASP A 238 11.83 4.84 -23.06
N ILE A 239 11.35 3.59 -23.02
CA ILE A 239 11.84 2.57 -22.10
C ILE A 239 13.08 1.90 -22.71
N ASN A 240 14.24 2.50 -22.43
CA ASN A 240 15.52 2.16 -23.05
C ASN A 240 16.24 0.93 -22.44
N THR A 241 15.69 0.32 -21.39
CA THR A 241 16.29 -0.84 -20.71
C THR A 241 15.42 -2.07 -20.83
N LEU A 242 16.04 -3.24 -20.95
CA LEU A 242 15.32 -4.51 -21.00
C LEU A 242 14.53 -4.76 -19.71
N GLU A 243 15.11 -4.40 -18.57
CA GLU A 243 14.50 -4.52 -17.25
C GLU A 243 13.26 -3.63 -17.13
N GLY A 244 13.33 -2.38 -17.61
CA GLY A 244 12.19 -1.47 -17.63
C GLY A 244 11.08 -1.99 -18.53
N ARG A 245 11.43 -2.51 -19.72
CA ARG A 245 10.45 -3.09 -20.64
C ARG A 245 9.78 -4.32 -20.06
N ARG A 246 10.53 -5.22 -19.41
CA ARG A 246 9.97 -6.37 -18.65
C ARG A 246 9.06 -5.91 -17.52
N ALA A 247 9.49 -4.95 -16.72
CA ALA A 247 8.73 -4.43 -15.59
C ALA A 247 7.39 -3.79 -16.01
N MET A 248 7.32 -3.23 -17.23
CA MET A 248 6.13 -2.67 -17.86
C MET A 248 5.37 -3.65 -18.76
N GLY A 249 5.80 -4.91 -18.83
CA GLY A 249 5.13 -5.97 -19.59
C GLY A 249 5.29 -5.86 -21.12
N PHE A 250 6.34 -5.22 -21.62
CA PHE A 250 6.64 -5.10 -23.05
C PHE A 250 7.68 -6.12 -23.57
N GLU A 251 8.30 -6.88 -22.68
CA GLU A 251 9.28 -7.92 -23.01
C GLU A 251 9.11 -9.11 -22.07
N PRO A 252 9.36 -10.36 -22.54
CA PRO A 252 9.18 -11.54 -21.72
C PRO A 252 10.14 -11.55 -20.53
N PHE A 253 9.62 -11.98 -19.39
CA PHE A 253 10.41 -12.30 -18.21
C PHE A 253 11.28 -13.54 -18.47
N GLU A 254 12.49 -13.51 -17.95
CA GLU A 254 13.48 -14.57 -18.15
C GLU A 254 13.36 -15.66 -17.09
N ILE A 255 13.28 -16.92 -17.52
CA ILE A 255 13.42 -18.07 -16.63
C ILE A 255 14.90 -18.35 -16.42
N LYS A 256 15.35 -18.25 -15.16
CA LYS A 256 16.75 -18.49 -14.77
C LYS A 256 16.90 -19.86 -14.13
N SER A 257 18.08 -20.47 -14.28
CA SER A 257 18.35 -21.84 -13.81
C SER A 257 18.19 -21.98 -12.29
N TYR A 258 18.59 -20.96 -11.53
CA TYR A 258 18.53 -20.92 -10.07
C TYR A 258 17.14 -20.70 -9.48
N MET A 259 16.14 -20.36 -10.30
CA MET A 259 14.77 -20.14 -9.83
C MET A 259 14.16 -21.44 -9.29
N THR A 260 13.41 -21.31 -8.20
CA THR A 260 12.54 -22.33 -7.63
C THR A 260 11.43 -22.73 -8.60
N PRO A 261 10.75 -23.88 -8.40
CA PRO A 261 9.63 -24.27 -9.23
C PRO A 261 8.52 -23.21 -9.29
N GLY A 262 8.16 -22.59 -8.15
CA GLY A 262 7.14 -21.55 -8.07
C GLY A 262 7.52 -20.28 -8.84
N GLU A 263 8.77 -19.83 -8.74
CA GLU A 263 9.27 -18.69 -9.52
C GLU A 263 9.21 -18.96 -11.04
N LYS A 264 9.60 -20.16 -11.47
CA LYS A 264 9.53 -20.56 -12.89
C LYS A 264 8.08 -20.60 -13.39
N GLU A 265 7.18 -21.10 -12.55
CA GLU A 265 5.75 -21.18 -12.85
C GLU A 265 5.15 -19.78 -13.03
N ILE A 266 5.36 -18.85 -12.08
CA ILE A 266 4.81 -17.50 -12.19
C ILE A 266 5.41 -16.72 -13.37
N VAL A 267 6.70 -16.89 -13.67
CA VAL A 267 7.32 -16.28 -14.87
C VAL A 267 6.67 -16.80 -16.15
N SER A 268 6.42 -18.12 -16.23
CA SER A 268 5.77 -18.74 -17.40
C SER A 268 4.32 -18.26 -17.56
N LYS A 269 3.58 -18.19 -16.46
CA LYS A 269 2.22 -17.63 -16.43
C LYS A 269 2.21 -16.16 -16.84
N ALA A 270 3.13 -15.36 -16.30
CA ALA A 270 3.24 -13.94 -16.62
C ALA A 270 3.45 -13.70 -18.12
N ASN A 271 4.39 -14.42 -18.74
CA ASN A 271 4.64 -14.31 -20.19
C ASN A 271 3.40 -14.72 -20.99
N THR A 272 2.74 -15.82 -20.60
CA THR A 272 1.51 -16.29 -21.26
C THR A 272 0.39 -15.24 -21.15
N THR A 273 0.12 -14.71 -19.96
CA THR A 273 -0.94 -13.72 -19.71
C THR A 273 -0.67 -12.40 -20.43
N LEU A 274 0.60 -11.99 -20.54
CA LEU A 274 0.99 -10.77 -21.25
C LEU A 274 1.07 -10.93 -22.78
N ASN A 275 0.92 -12.16 -23.30
CA ASN A 275 1.14 -12.56 -24.69
C ASN A 275 2.56 -12.24 -25.19
N LEU A 276 3.57 -12.69 -24.44
CA LEU A 276 5.01 -12.48 -24.69
C LEU A 276 5.77 -13.79 -24.88
#